data_AF-A0A942WBT7-F1
#
_entry.id   AF-A0A942WBT7-F1
#
_cell.length_a   1.000
_cell.length_b   1.000
_cell.length_c   1.000
_cell.angle_alpha   90.00
_cell.angle_beta   90.00
_cell.angle_gamma   90.00
#
_symmetry.space_group_name_H-M   'P 1'
#
loop_
_entity.id
_entity.type
_entity.pdbx_description
1 polymer ?
#
loop_
_entity_poly.entity_id
_entity_poly.type
_entity_poly.pdbx_seq_one_letter_code
_entity_poly.pdbx_strand_id
1 'polypeptide(L)'
;MKEQKLYELVNIYHIGTDLSCAEAMFKACNEYYELNLSEETRKMFSVMGIGMQTEQSCCGAFTVAVGIIGLLTAEDNQIDAKNTEGYQIIVALTDFMLEACGTLHCVELQKLKTKDYENPCHAIVEVLAKKLEDLLDFYGYGIDSKDSHTYA
;
A
#
# COMPACT_ATOMS: atom_id res chain seq x y z
N MET A 1 19.85 -3.49 9.35
CA MET A 1 19.02 -3.93 8.21
C MET A 1 17.84 -4.70 8.77
N LYS A 2 16.60 -4.22 8.56
CA LYS A 2 15.43 -5.07 8.79
C LYS A 2 15.48 -6.17 7.73
N GLU A 3 15.55 -7.43 8.17
CA GLU A 3 15.56 -8.61 7.29
C GLU A 3 14.20 -8.89 6.63
N GLN A 4 13.17 -8.12 6.99
CA GLN A 4 11.78 -8.43 6.68
C GLN A 4 11.26 -7.59 5.51
N LYS A 5 10.60 -8.24 4.55
CA LYS A 5 9.98 -7.62 3.38
C LYS A 5 8.60 -7.02 3.69
N LEU A 6 8.17 -6.01 2.94
CA LEU A 6 6.91 -5.32 3.22
C LEU A 6 5.71 -6.27 3.17
N TYR A 7 5.72 -7.19 2.21
CA TYR A 7 4.65 -8.17 2.05
C TYR A 7 4.55 -9.14 3.24
N GLU A 8 5.66 -9.41 3.93
CA GLU A 8 5.68 -10.28 5.12
C GLU A 8 4.99 -9.58 6.30
N LEU A 9 5.23 -8.28 6.48
CA LEU A 9 4.52 -7.46 7.47
C LEU A 9 3.03 -7.37 7.16
N VAL A 10 2.68 -7.14 5.90
CA VAL A 10 1.28 -7.17 5.44
C VAL A 10 0.63 -8.50 5.80
N ASN A 11 1.29 -9.62 5.54
CA ASN A 11 0.76 -10.95 5.85
C ASN A 11 0.56 -11.14 7.35
N ILE A 12 1.49 -10.70 8.19
CA ILE A 12 1.37 -10.74 9.66
C ILE A 12 0.14 -9.95 10.12
N TYR A 13 -0.09 -8.76 9.54
CA TYR A 13 -1.20 -7.92 9.95
C TYR A 13 -2.54 -8.34 9.35
N HIS A 14 -2.57 -9.01 8.20
CA HIS A 14 -3.79 -9.30 7.46
C HIS A 14 -4.31 -10.73 7.67
N ILE A 15 -3.41 -11.73 7.66
CA ILE A 15 -3.82 -13.14 7.62
C ILE A 15 -4.09 -13.65 9.03
N GLY A 16 -5.30 -14.14 9.26
CA GLY A 16 -5.69 -14.70 10.57
C GLY A 16 -5.91 -13.64 11.66
N THR A 17 -6.11 -12.38 11.26
CA THR A 17 -6.43 -11.27 12.17
C THR A 17 -7.80 -10.67 11.82
N ASP A 18 -8.30 -9.78 12.68
CA ASP A 18 -9.53 -9.01 12.43
C ASP A 18 -9.28 -7.70 11.66
N LEU A 19 -8.04 -7.43 11.25
CA LEU A 19 -7.71 -6.19 10.55
C LEU A 19 -8.18 -6.24 9.10
N SER A 20 -8.76 -5.14 8.64
CA SER A 20 -9.08 -4.98 7.22
C SER A 20 -7.80 -4.89 6.37
N CYS A 21 -7.92 -5.16 5.07
CA CYS A 21 -6.81 -5.00 4.12
C CYS A 21 -6.23 -3.58 4.12
N ALA A 22 -7.04 -2.55 4.36
CA ALA A 22 -6.60 -1.17 4.50
C ALA A 22 -5.73 -1.00 5.77
N GLU A 23 -6.22 -1.45 6.92
CA GLU A 23 -5.48 -1.33 8.18
C GLU A 23 -4.20 -2.15 8.20
N ALA A 24 -4.21 -3.36 7.62
CA ALA A 24 -3.02 -4.19 7.50
C ALA A 24 -1.95 -3.51 6.63
N MET A 25 -2.32 -2.95 5.48
CA MET A 25 -1.40 -2.19 4.62
C MET A 25 -0.85 -0.96 5.35
N PHE A 26 -1.69 -0.23 6.08
CA PHE A 26 -1.26 0.94 6.86
C PHE A 26 -0.23 0.56 7.92
N LYS A 27 -0.52 -0.46 8.75
CA LYS A 27 0.40 -0.88 9.81
C LYS A 27 1.72 -1.38 9.23
N ALA A 28 1.66 -2.19 8.17
CA ALA A 28 2.85 -2.68 7.49
C ALA A 28 3.70 -1.54 6.93
N CYS A 29 3.11 -0.57 6.20
CA CYS A 29 3.86 0.56 5.65
C CYS A 29 4.43 1.46 6.75
N ASN A 30 3.65 1.76 7.78
CA ASN A 30 4.09 2.59 8.90
C ASN A 30 5.30 1.98 9.62
N GLU A 31 5.28 0.66 9.80
CA GLU A 31 6.39 -0.08 10.41
C GLU A 31 7.58 -0.24 9.46
N TYR A 32 7.34 -0.64 8.21
CA TYR A 32 8.40 -0.93 7.23
C TYR A 32 9.21 0.34 6.91
N TYR A 33 8.53 1.43 6.54
CA TYR A 33 9.18 2.69 6.15
C TYR A 33 9.51 3.61 7.34
N GLU A 34 9.24 3.16 8.57
CA GLU A 34 9.48 3.93 9.82
C GLU A 34 8.86 5.33 9.76
N LEU A 35 7.61 5.41 9.31
CA LEU A 35 6.92 6.69 9.04
C LEU A 35 6.50 7.40 10.32
N ASN A 36 6.43 6.68 11.45
CA ASN A 36 6.01 7.19 12.75
C ASN A 36 4.63 7.89 12.72
N LEU A 37 3.71 7.40 11.88
CA LEU A 37 2.36 7.93 11.77
C LEU A 37 1.55 7.63 13.03
N SER A 38 0.73 8.61 13.42
CA SER A 38 -0.03 8.57 14.66
C SER A 38 -1.27 7.69 14.56
N GLU A 39 -1.86 7.39 15.71
CA GLU A 39 -3.18 6.74 15.77
C GLU A 39 -4.28 7.58 15.11
N GLU A 40 -4.13 8.91 15.02
CA GLU A 40 -5.08 9.76 14.30
C GLU A 40 -5.01 9.49 12.80
N THR A 41 -3.81 9.31 12.25
CA THR A 41 -3.63 8.90 10.86
C THR A 41 -4.22 7.51 10.62
N ARG A 42 -4.03 6.55 11.52
CA ARG A 42 -4.67 5.22 11.41
C ARG A 42 -6.20 5.35 11.36
N LYS A 43 -6.80 6.16 12.23
CA LYS A 43 -8.25 6.36 12.30
C LYS A 43 -8.82 6.84 10.96
N MET A 44 -8.09 7.68 10.22
CA MET A 44 -8.52 8.13 8.89
C MET A 44 -8.69 6.96 7.90
N PHE A 45 -7.83 5.93 7.99
CA PHE A 45 -7.89 4.76 7.11
C PHE A 45 -8.84 3.66 7.59
N SER A 46 -9.33 3.72 8.83
CA SER A 46 -10.11 2.64 9.48
C SER A 46 -11.38 2.21 8.72
N VAL A 47 -11.97 3.13 7.94
CA VAL A 47 -13.19 2.86 7.15
C VAL A 47 -12.93 2.60 5.67
N MET A 48 -11.66 2.58 5.23
CA MET A 48 -11.34 2.42 3.81
C MET A 48 -11.29 0.95 3.34
N GLY A 49 -11.43 -0.01 4.26
CA GLY A 49 -11.58 -1.44 3.93
C GLY A 49 -12.89 -1.78 3.23
N ILE A 50 -13.04 -3.03 2.77
CA ILE A 50 -14.27 -3.56 2.14
C ILE A 50 -14.78 -2.67 1.01
N GLY A 51 -13.88 -2.21 0.14
CA GLY A 51 -14.26 -1.28 -0.94
C GLY A 51 -14.90 -0.01 -0.39
N MET A 52 -14.37 0.52 0.71
CA MET A 52 -14.98 1.56 1.55
C MET A 52 -16.39 1.19 2.06
N GLN A 53 -16.48 0.03 2.72
CA GLN A 53 -17.65 -0.49 3.46
C GLN A 53 -18.88 -0.89 2.64
N THR A 54 -18.81 -0.86 1.31
CA THR A 54 -19.94 -1.21 0.44
C THR A 54 -19.60 -2.26 -0.61
N GLU A 55 -18.33 -2.68 -0.68
CA GLU A 55 -17.76 -3.52 -1.75
C GLU A 55 -17.74 -2.86 -3.14
N GLN A 56 -18.52 -1.80 -3.35
CA GLN A 56 -18.71 -1.11 -4.63
C GLN A 56 -17.63 -0.06 -4.97
N SER A 57 -16.51 -0.05 -4.24
CA SER A 57 -15.41 0.88 -4.47
C SER A 57 -14.05 0.18 -4.54
N CYS A 58 -12.99 0.97 -4.64
CA CYS A 58 -11.61 0.55 -4.79
C CYS A 58 -11.12 -0.30 -3.61
N CYS A 59 -10.20 -1.24 -3.88
CA CYS A 59 -9.47 -1.99 -2.87
C CYS A 59 -8.93 -1.08 -1.74
N GLY A 60 -9.19 -1.45 -0.49
CA GLY A 60 -8.76 -0.68 0.67
C GLY A 60 -7.23 -0.62 0.82
N ALA A 61 -6.54 -1.74 0.60
CA ALA A 61 -5.08 -1.78 0.63
C ALA A 61 -4.46 -0.88 -0.46
N PHE A 62 -5.03 -0.89 -1.67
CA PHE A 62 -4.57 -0.03 -2.76
C PHE A 62 -4.77 1.46 -2.42
N THR A 63 -5.93 1.80 -1.86
CA THR A 63 -6.21 3.16 -1.39
C THR A 63 -5.18 3.64 -0.37
N VAL A 64 -4.82 2.78 0.59
CA VAL A 64 -3.80 3.11 1.59
C VAL A 64 -2.42 3.25 0.95
N ALA A 65 -2.04 2.34 0.04
CA ALA A 65 -0.77 2.43 -0.70
C ALA A 65 -0.63 3.78 -1.43
N VAL A 66 -1.69 4.23 -2.10
CA VAL A 66 -1.74 5.57 -2.74
C VAL A 66 -1.55 6.69 -1.71
N GLY A 67 -2.17 6.57 -0.53
CA GLY A 67 -1.98 7.51 0.57
C GLY A 67 -0.52 7.58 1.07
N ILE A 68 0.15 6.43 1.18
CA ILE A 68 1.58 6.35 1.56
C ILE A 68 2.47 6.97 0.49
N ILE A 69 2.20 6.70 -0.79
CA ILE A 69 2.91 7.35 -1.90
C ILE A 69 2.75 8.88 -1.80
N GLY A 70 1.51 9.36 -1.61
CA GLY A 70 1.24 10.78 -1.44
C GLY A 70 2.01 11.40 -0.28
N LEU A 71 2.05 10.72 0.87
CA LEU A 71 2.83 11.15 2.05
C LEU A 71 4.33 11.27 1.75
N LEU A 72 4.91 10.34 0.99
CA LEU A 72 6.35 10.30 0.70
C LEU A 72 6.77 11.30 -0.38
N THR A 73 5.86 11.64 -1.30
CA THR A 73 6.18 12.38 -2.52
C THR A 73 5.66 13.82 -2.53
N ALA A 74 4.63 14.15 -1.73
CA ALA A 74 4.10 15.50 -1.68
C ALA A 74 5.03 16.42 -0.87
N GLU A 75 5.34 17.58 -1.44
CA GLU A 75 6.02 18.65 -0.73
C GLU A 75 5.04 19.49 0.10
N ASP A 76 5.49 19.97 1.26
CA ASP A 76 4.71 20.84 2.13
C ASP A 76 4.21 22.09 1.39
N ASN A 77 2.93 22.41 1.60
CA ASN A 77 2.26 23.58 1.01
C ASN A 77 2.19 23.59 -0.53
N GLN A 78 2.44 22.46 -1.20
CA GLN A 78 2.19 22.32 -2.63
C GLN A 78 0.81 21.73 -2.92
N ILE A 79 0.26 22.11 -4.08
CA ILE A 79 -0.95 21.48 -4.61
C ILE A 79 -0.60 20.12 -5.25
N ASP A 80 -1.58 19.21 -5.28
CA ASP A 80 -1.46 17.86 -5.84
C ASP A 80 -0.94 17.85 -7.29
N ALA A 81 -1.34 18.83 -8.11
CA ALA A 81 -0.88 18.95 -9.50
C ALA A 81 0.65 19.13 -9.65
N LYS A 82 1.37 19.43 -8.56
CA LYS A 82 2.85 19.50 -8.54
C LYS A 82 3.50 18.18 -8.14
N ASN A 83 2.77 17.24 -7.53
CA ASN A 83 3.27 15.93 -7.15
C ASN A 83 3.31 14.97 -8.35
N THR A 84 4.14 15.32 -9.34
CA THR A 84 4.27 14.55 -10.59
C THR A 84 4.93 13.19 -10.36
N GLU A 85 5.84 13.08 -9.39
CA GLU A 85 6.49 11.83 -9.04
C GLU A 85 5.50 10.85 -8.39
N GLY A 86 4.74 11.29 -7.39
CA GLY A 86 3.68 10.48 -6.78
C GLY A 86 2.66 10.02 -7.82
N TYR A 87 2.27 10.88 -8.76
CA TYR A 87 1.40 10.51 -9.87
C TYR A 87 2.00 9.37 -10.73
N GLN A 88 3.28 9.45 -11.09
CA GLN A 88 3.94 8.42 -11.89
C GLN A 88 4.01 7.07 -11.15
N ILE A 89 4.32 7.09 -9.85
CA ILE A 89 4.34 5.88 -9.02
C ILE A 89 2.94 5.25 -8.97
N ILE A 90 1.89 6.07 -8.78
CA ILE A 90 0.50 5.59 -8.74
C ILE A 90 0.07 5.00 -10.09
N VAL A 91 0.45 5.61 -11.22
CA VAL A 91 0.18 5.06 -12.56
C VAL A 91 0.84 3.69 -12.71
N ALA A 92 2.13 3.58 -12.40
CA ALA A 92 2.85 2.31 -12.50
C ALA A 92 2.27 1.21 -11.58
N LEU A 93 1.85 1.57 -10.37
CA LEU A 93 1.19 0.65 -9.44
C LEU A 93 -0.20 0.24 -9.96
N THR A 94 -0.96 1.17 -10.51
CA THR A 94 -2.29 0.94 -11.09
C THR A 94 -2.19 -0.03 -12.27
N ASP A 95 -1.31 0.26 -13.23
CA ASP A 95 -1.13 -0.55 -14.43
C ASP A 95 -0.75 -1.99 -14.05
N PHE A 96 0.20 -2.15 -13.12
CA PHE A 96 0.57 -3.46 -12.61
C PHE A 96 -0.62 -4.21 -11.99
N MET A 97 -1.43 -3.55 -11.16
CA MET A 97 -2.58 -4.20 -10.53
C MET A 97 -3.67 -4.56 -11.55
N LEU A 98 -3.86 -3.74 -12.59
CA LEU A 98 -4.78 -4.07 -13.67
C LEU A 98 -4.27 -5.24 -14.53
N GLU A 99 -2.96 -5.33 -14.78
CA GLU A 99 -2.37 -6.49 -15.45
C GLU A 99 -2.47 -7.77 -14.61
N ALA A 100 -2.21 -7.67 -13.29
CA ALA A 100 -2.19 -8.81 -12.38
C ALA A 100 -3.58 -9.30 -11.98
N CYS A 101 -4.54 -8.38 -11.78
CA CYS A 101 -5.86 -8.68 -11.21
C CYS A 101 -7.04 -8.32 -12.12
N GLY A 102 -6.81 -7.58 -13.21
CA GLY A 102 -7.86 -7.15 -14.15
C GLY A 102 -8.74 -5.99 -13.66
N THR A 103 -8.64 -5.60 -12.38
CA THR A 103 -9.51 -4.58 -11.76
C THR A 103 -8.94 -4.10 -10.43
N LEU A 104 -9.40 -2.94 -9.97
CA LEU A 104 -9.21 -2.44 -8.61
C LEU A 104 -10.51 -2.48 -7.78
N HIS A 105 -11.63 -2.85 -8.41
CA HIS A 105 -12.95 -2.86 -7.77
C HIS A 105 -13.05 -4.01 -6.77
N CYS A 106 -13.30 -3.69 -5.50
CA CYS A 106 -13.17 -4.64 -4.39
C CYS A 106 -14.07 -5.87 -4.56
N VAL A 107 -15.34 -5.69 -4.94
CA VAL A 107 -16.26 -6.81 -5.17
C VAL A 107 -15.81 -7.76 -6.29
N GLU A 108 -15.12 -7.26 -7.31
CA GLU A 108 -14.60 -8.10 -8.40
C GLU A 108 -13.32 -8.82 -7.99
N LEU A 109 -12.44 -8.14 -7.25
CA LEU A 109 -11.24 -8.73 -6.66
C LEU A 109 -11.57 -9.91 -5.72
N GLN A 110 -12.62 -9.79 -4.91
CA GLN A 110 -13.06 -10.85 -4.00
C GLN A 110 -13.56 -12.11 -4.71
N LYS A 111 -13.85 -12.05 -6.01
CA LYS A 111 -14.30 -13.21 -6.82
C LYS A 111 -13.12 -13.95 -7.47
N LEU A 112 -11.91 -13.40 -7.40
CA LEU A 112 -10.74 -14.04 -7.98
C LEU A 112 -10.43 -15.36 -7.28
N LYS A 113 -9.88 -16.31 -8.03
CA LYS A 113 -9.41 -17.59 -7.48
C LYS A 113 -7.89 -17.55 -7.38
N THR A 114 -7.38 -17.90 -6.21
CA THR A 114 -5.94 -18.01 -5.96
C THR A 114 -5.60 -19.46 -5.64
N LYS A 115 -4.37 -19.87 -5.88
CA LYS A 115 -3.93 -21.25 -5.59
C LYS A 115 -3.66 -21.47 -4.11
N ASP A 116 -3.12 -20.44 -3.46
CA ASP A 116 -2.49 -20.57 -2.13
C ASP A 116 -3.35 -20.01 -0.99
N TYR A 117 -4.42 -19.26 -1.30
CA TYR A 117 -5.31 -18.66 -0.30
C TYR A 117 -6.78 -18.91 -0.60
N GLU A 118 -7.54 -19.23 0.44
CA GLU A 118 -9.01 -19.30 0.37
C GLU A 118 -9.63 -17.91 0.17
N ASN A 119 -9.12 -16.90 0.90
CA ASN A 119 -9.49 -15.51 0.71
C ASN A 119 -8.55 -14.85 -0.32
N PRO A 120 -9.05 -14.46 -1.51
CA PRO A 120 -8.20 -13.88 -2.55
C PRO A 120 -7.55 -12.56 -2.13
N CYS A 121 -8.16 -11.81 -1.19
CA CYS A 121 -7.58 -10.58 -0.67
C CYS A 121 -6.19 -10.80 -0.06
N HIS A 122 -5.89 -11.97 0.51
CA HIS A 122 -4.55 -12.22 1.06
C HIS A 122 -3.48 -12.20 -0.04
N ALA A 123 -3.71 -12.91 -1.15
CA ALA A 123 -2.78 -12.92 -2.29
C ALA A 123 -2.65 -11.55 -2.95
N ILE A 124 -3.79 -10.86 -3.12
CA ILE A 124 -3.84 -9.56 -3.81
C ILE A 124 -3.06 -8.50 -3.01
N VAL A 125 -3.26 -8.46 -1.70
CA VAL A 125 -2.58 -7.49 -0.83
C VAL A 125 -1.08 -7.82 -0.73
N GLU A 126 -0.69 -9.11 -0.73
CA GLU A 126 0.72 -9.51 -0.81
C GLU A 126 1.39 -9.03 -2.10
N VAL A 127 0.76 -9.29 -3.25
CA VAL A 127 1.26 -8.87 -4.57
C VAL A 127 1.36 -7.35 -4.68
N LEU A 128 0.34 -6.64 -4.18
CA LEU A 128 0.35 -5.18 -4.08
C LEU A 128 1.52 -4.68 -3.23
N ALA A 129 1.75 -5.29 -2.07
CA ALA A 129 2.83 -4.91 -1.16
C ALA A 129 4.21 -5.09 -1.79
N LYS A 130 4.45 -6.23 -2.47
CA LYS A 130 5.70 -6.48 -3.22
C LYS A 130 5.94 -5.38 -4.26
N LYS A 131 4.92 -5.06 -5.06
CA LYS A 131 5.06 -4.04 -6.10
C LYS A 131 5.26 -2.64 -5.53
N LEU A 132 4.56 -2.31 -4.45
CA LEU A 132 4.71 -1.02 -3.76
C LEU A 132 6.15 -0.86 -3.25
N GLU A 133 6.71 -1.90 -2.61
CA GLU A 133 8.11 -1.94 -2.17
C GLU A 133 9.05 -1.70 -3.36
N ASP A 134 8.94 -2.47 -4.43
CA ASP A 134 9.79 -2.34 -5.62
C ASP A 134 9.76 -0.93 -6.23
N LEU A 135 8.57 -0.32 -6.32
CA LEU A 135 8.40 1.02 -6.87
C LEU A 135 9.00 2.07 -5.95
N LEU A 136 8.69 2.04 -4.66
CA LEU A 136 9.24 3.02 -3.72
C LEU A 136 10.76 2.91 -3.60
N ASP A 137 11.31 1.69 -3.62
CA ASP A 137 12.76 1.48 -3.67
C ASP A 137 13.39 2.08 -4.93
N PHE A 138 12.78 1.86 -6.10
CA PHE A 138 13.24 2.41 -7.38
C PHE A 138 13.25 3.94 -7.40
N TYR A 139 12.25 4.58 -6.78
CA TYR A 139 12.15 6.04 -6.66
C TYR A 139 12.97 6.61 -5.49
N GLY A 140 13.73 5.79 -4.76
CA GLY A 140 14.61 6.26 -3.69
C GLY A 140 13.95 6.44 -2.33
N TYR A 141 12.75 5.90 -2.13
CA TYR A 141 12.03 5.89 -0.85
C TYR A 141 12.21 4.60 -0.04
N GLY A 142 13.05 3.69 -0.52
CA GLY A 142 13.38 2.44 0.17
C GLY A 142 14.07 2.64 1.51
N ILE A 143 14.13 1.59 2.34
CA ILE A 143 14.78 1.66 3.66
C ILE A 143 16.29 1.90 3.51
N ASP A 144 16.92 1.34 2.48
CA ASP A 144 18.37 1.44 2.25
C ASP A 144 18.80 2.80 1.67
N SER A 145 17.88 3.64 1.18
CA SER A 145 18.21 4.95 0.63
C SER A 145 18.44 6.01 1.71
N LYS A 146 17.93 5.82 2.94
CA LYS A 146 18.05 6.77 4.05
C LYS A 146 19.48 6.95 4.57
N ASP A 147 20.41 6.04 4.27
CA ASP A 147 21.84 6.18 4.62
C ASP A 147 22.63 7.05 3.62
N SER A 148 22.03 7.52 2.52
CA SER A 148 22.72 8.28 1.47
C SER A 148 22.58 9.81 1.57
N HIS A 149 21.83 10.34 2.56
CA HIS A 149 21.60 11.79 2.73
C HIS A 149 22.31 12.43 3.94
N THR A 150 23.37 11.83 4.47
CA THR A 150 24.19 12.44 5.55
C THR A 150 25.42 13.23 5.08
N TYR A 151 25.53 13.56 3.79
CA TYR A 151 26.56 14.48 3.30
C TYR A 151 25.96 15.55 2.38
N ALA A 152 25.41 16.60 2.97
CA ALA A 152 25.30 17.93 2.38
C ALA A 152 25.50 18.97 3.48
#